data_AF-M2RT71-F1
#
_entry.id   AF-M2RT71-F1
#
_cell.length_a   1.000
_cell.length_b   1.000
_cell.length_c   1.000
_cell.angle_alpha   90.00
_cell.angle_beta   90.00
_cell.angle_gamma   90.00
#
_symmetry.space_group_name_H-M   'P 1'
#
loop_
_entity.id
_entity.type
_entity.pdbx_description
1 polymer ?
#
loop_
_entity_poly.entity_id
_entity_poly.type
_entity_poly.pdbx_seq_one_letter_code
_entity_poly.pdbx_strand_id
1 'polypeptide(L)'
;MAVIRVLMRIEQLEGVQVGLSTSLEVMEDAEVRCFAVLSCPICRQRRFSLASVTVISATVTEWVRRTWLGGSIDNDVLLGDIHLDRADAEMLSRELMTLQLSHFVRVMTRLETTLSAASSVHTVGYQDIVRSKLQELHDCKDQIHKLSLSG
;
A
#
# COMPACT_ATOMS: atom_id res chain seq x y z
N MET A 1 -9.07 7.30 -14.80
CA MET A 1 -9.59 5.97 -15.19
C MET A 1 -8.72 4.79 -14.72
N ALA A 2 -7.39 4.85 -14.77
CA ALA A 2 -6.55 3.74 -14.30
C ALA A 2 -6.53 3.57 -12.76
N VAL A 3 -6.46 4.68 -12.03
CA VAL A 3 -6.35 4.73 -10.56
C VAL A 3 -7.63 4.24 -9.85
N ILE A 4 -8.82 4.60 -10.35
CA ILE A 4 -10.12 4.13 -9.82
C ILE A 4 -10.29 2.61 -9.94
N ARG A 5 -9.70 1.98 -10.97
CA ARG A 5 -9.77 0.51 -11.13
C ARG A 5 -9.07 -0.23 -9.99
N VAL A 6 -7.99 0.34 -9.43
CA VAL A 6 -7.32 -0.22 -8.25
C VAL A 6 -8.23 -0.13 -7.04
N LEU A 7 -8.87 1.02 -6.83
CA LEU A 7 -9.79 1.20 -5.71
C LEU A 7 -10.91 0.16 -5.75
N MET A 8 -11.55 -0.01 -6.91
CA MET A 8 -12.60 -1.02 -7.09
C MET A 8 -12.08 -2.44 -6.84
N ARG A 9 -10.85 -2.75 -7.26
CA ARG A 9 -10.25 -4.07 -7.03
C ARG A 9 -10.00 -4.31 -5.53
N ILE A 10 -9.55 -3.30 -4.78
CA ILE A 10 -9.35 -3.42 -3.34
C ILE A 10 -10.69 -3.60 -2.62
N GLU A 11 -11.71 -2.82 -2.97
CA GLU A 11 -13.06 -2.95 -2.40
C GLU A 11 -13.66 -4.33 -2.66
N GLN A 12 -13.46 -4.90 -3.85
CA GLN A 12 -13.92 -6.25 -4.19
C GLN A 12 -13.23 -7.35 -3.36
N LEU A 13 -12.03 -7.08 -2.87
CA LEU A 13 -11.25 -8.00 -2.06
C LEU A 13 -11.49 -7.78 -0.56
N GLU A 14 -12.23 -6.74 -0.17
CA GLU A 14 -12.54 -6.46 1.23
C GLU A 14 -13.52 -7.51 1.77
N GLY A 15 -13.14 -8.19 2.86
CA GLY A 15 -13.95 -9.24 3.50
C GLY A 15 -13.76 -10.65 2.92
N VAL A 16 -12.87 -10.82 1.94
CA VAL A 16 -12.49 -12.13 1.39
C VAL A 16 -11.08 -12.48 1.89
N GLN A 17 -10.79 -13.77 2.07
CA GLN A 17 -9.42 -14.23 2.33
C GLN A 17 -8.60 -14.08 1.04
N VAL A 18 -7.58 -13.22 1.07
CA VAL A 18 -6.75 -12.93 -0.10
C VAL A 18 -5.37 -13.56 0.10
N GLY A 19 -4.95 -14.40 -0.85
CA GLY A 19 -3.61 -14.98 -0.83
C GLY A 19 -2.51 -13.91 -0.97
N LEU A 20 -1.30 -14.24 -0.52
CA LEU A 20 -0.17 -13.31 -0.56
C LEU A 20 0.09 -12.76 -1.97
N SER A 21 0.11 -13.63 -2.98
CA SER A 21 0.42 -13.25 -4.37
C SER A 21 -0.52 -12.17 -4.90
N THR A 22 -1.83 -12.36 -4.71
CA THR A 22 -2.85 -11.37 -5.08
C THR A 22 -2.69 -10.10 -4.26
N SER A 23 -2.33 -10.22 -2.97
CA SER A 23 -2.12 -9.06 -2.12
C SER A 23 -0.98 -8.17 -2.60
N LEU A 24 0.15 -8.79 -2.94
CA LEU A 24 1.33 -8.11 -3.49
C LEU A 24 1.03 -7.48 -4.85
N GLU A 25 0.36 -8.20 -5.75
CA GLU A 25 0.00 -7.70 -7.08
C GLU A 25 -0.88 -6.43 -7.01
N VAL A 26 -1.88 -6.43 -6.13
CA VAL A 26 -2.77 -5.27 -5.94
C VAL A 26 -2.01 -4.08 -5.38
N MET A 27 -1.09 -4.31 -4.45
CA MET A 27 -0.23 -3.26 -3.92
C MET A 27 0.73 -2.69 -4.96
N GLU A 28 1.32 -3.54 -5.80
CA GLU A 28 2.22 -3.11 -6.88
C GLU A 28 1.44 -2.28 -7.92
N ASP A 29 0.24 -2.73 -8.31
CA ASP A 29 -0.61 -1.97 -9.24
C ASP A 29 -1.04 -0.61 -8.64
N ALA A 30 -1.33 -0.57 -7.34
CA ALA A 30 -1.62 0.66 -6.62
C ALA A 30 -0.40 1.60 -6.60
N GLU A 31 0.78 1.08 -6.29
CA GLU A 31 2.04 1.81 -6.27
C GLU A 31 2.32 2.45 -7.63
N VAL A 32 2.39 1.64 -8.68
CA VAL A 32 2.74 2.07 -10.05
C VAL A 32 1.80 3.19 -10.52
N ARG A 33 0.50 3.03 -10.29
CA ARG A 33 -0.50 4.01 -10.76
C ARG A 33 -0.50 5.30 -9.95
N CYS A 34 -0.37 5.21 -8.64
CA CYS A 34 -0.24 6.40 -7.79
C CYS A 34 1.04 7.15 -8.12
N PHE A 35 2.16 6.44 -8.31
CA PHE A 35 3.43 7.03 -8.67
C PHE A 35 3.39 7.70 -10.05
N ALA A 36 2.71 7.11 -11.04
CA ALA A 36 2.51 7.71 -12.35
C ALA A 36 1.76 9.05 -12.26
N VAL A 37 0.69 9.12 -11.45
CA VAL A 37 -0.05 10.37 -11.22
C VAL A 37 0.84 11.41 -10.52
N LEU A 38 1.59 11.02 -9.50
CA LEU A 38 2.50 11.90 -8.74
C LEU A 38 3.75 12.31 -9.53
N SER A 39 4.06 11.62 -10.62
CA SER A 39 5.18 11.98 -11.50
C SER A 39 4.76 12.93 -12.61
N CYS A 40 3.47 12.95 -12.96
CA CYS A 40 2.93 13.86 -13.98
C CYS A 40 2.74 15.30 -13.42
N PRO A 41 3.43 16.33 -13.96
CA PRO A 41 3.30 17.72 -13.49
C PRO A 41 1.86 18.25 -13.57
N ILE A 42 1.14 17.91 -14.65
CA ILE A 42 -0.25 18.34 -14.85
C ILE A 42 -1.16 17.71 -13.81
N CYS A 43 -1.00 16.40 -13.54
CA CYS A 43 -1.81 15.69 -12.56
C CYS A 43 -1.57 16.21 -11.14
N ARG A 44 -0.33 16.57 -10.78
CA ARG A 44 -0.01 17.14 -9.47
C ARG A 44 -0.69 18.48 -9.19
N GLN A 45 -1.12 19.21 -10.22
CA GLN A 45 -1.86 20.47 -10.05
C GLN A 45 -3.37 20.26 -10.01
N ARG A 46 -3.86 19.06 -10.39
CA ARG A 46 -5.29 18.76 -10.42
C ARG A 46 -5.76 18.23 -9.08
N ARG A 47 -6.69 18.95 -8.45
CA ARG A 47 -7.32 18.53 -7.19
C ARG A 47 -7.87 17.10 -7.24
N PHE A 48 -8.60 16.76 -8.31
CA PHE A 48 -9.19 15.42 -8.46
C PHE A 48 -8.14 14.31 -8.48
N SER A 49 -6.99 14.57 -9.12
CA SER A 49 -5.89 13.60 -9.19
C SER A 49 -5.27 13.39 -7.81
N LEU A 50 -4.95 14.46 -7.08
CA LEU A 50 -4.41 14.35 -5.73
C LEU A 50 -5.40 13.69 -4.77
N ALA A 51 -6.68 14.08 -4.81
CA ALA A 51 -7.72 13.46 -3.99
C ALA A 51 -7.86 11.95 -4.26
N SER A 52 -7.81 11.55 -5.55
CA SER A 52 -7.87 10.12 -5.92
C SER A 52 -6.70 9.33 -5.34
N VAL A 53 -5.49 9.89 -5.42
CA VAL A 53 -4.29 9.25 -4.86
C VAL A 53 -4.38 9.20 -3.34
N THR A 54 -4.84 10.25 -2.67
CA THR A 54 -5.07 10.26 -1.22
C THR A 54 -6.06 9.17 -0.79
N VAL A 55 -7.21 9.06 -1.46
CA VAL A 55 -8.21 8.04 -1.13
C VAL A 55 -7.62 6.64 -1.29
N ILE A 56 -6.93 6.36 -2.39
CA ILE A 56 -6.33 5.03 -2.60
C ILE A 56 -5.22 4.74 -1.62
N SER A 57 -4.36 5.71 -1.32
CA SER A 57 -3.34 5.56 -0.28
C SER A 57 -3.98 5.21 1.06
N ALA A 58 -5.07 5.87 1.45
CA ALA A 58 -5.78 5.56 2.68
C ALA A 58 -6.43 4.16 2.66
N THR A 59 -7.06 3.79 1.54
CA THR A 59 -7.70 2.48 1.39
C THR A 59 -6.68 1.34 1.39
N VAL A 60 -5.55 1.49 0.67
CA VAL A 60 -4.46 0.51 0.66
C VAL A 60 -3.88 0.35 2.06
N THR A 61 -3.58 1.44 2.77
CA THR A 61 -3.04 1.36 4.13
C THR A 61 -3.98 0.60 5.06
N GLU A 62 -5.27 0.92 5.04
CA GLU A 62 -6.24 0.24 5.90
C GLU A 62 -6.41 -1.23 5.53
N TRP A 63 -6.48 -1.55 4.23
CA TRP A 63 -6.60 -2.92 3.76
C TRP A 63 -5.36 -3.75 4.12
N VAL A 64 -4.16 -3.23 3.89
CA VAL A 64 -2.90 -3.89 4.28
C VAL A 64 -2.86 -4.12 5.79
N ARG A 65 -3.22 -3.11 6.59
CA ARG A 65 -3.28 -3.24 8.04
C ARG A 65 -4.20 -4.38 8.46
N ARG A 66 -5.38 -4.52 7.85
CA ARG A 66 -6.33 -5.60 8.17
C ARG A 66 -5.87 -6.96 7.67
N THR A 67 -5.39 -7.03 6.43
CA THR A 67 -5.06 -8.31 5.78
C THR A 67 -3.76 -8.87 6.35
N TRP A 68 -2.73 -8.04 6.49
CA TRP A 68 -1.36 -8.47 6.79
C TRP A 68 -1.08 -8.58 8.28
N LEU A 69 -1.63 -7.67 9.11
CA LEU A 69 -1.52 -7.79 10.56
C LEU A 69 -2.69 -8.57 11.19
N GLY A 70 -3.82 -8.69 10.50
CA GLY A 70 -4.97 -9.48 10.97
C GLY A 70 -4.82 -10.99 10.81
N GLY A 71 -3.67 -11.47 10.30
CA GLY A 71 -3.35 -12.91 10.22
C GLY A 71 -4.14 -13.70 9.18
N SER A 72 -4.72 -13.02 8.19
CA SER A 72 -5.63 -13.64 7.19
C SER A 72 -4.92 -14.11 5.92
N ILE A 73 -3.58 -14.07 5.88
CA ILE A 73 -2.84 -14.36 4.66
C ILE A 73 -2.54 -15.84 4.58
N ASP A 74 -3.02 -16.42 3.48
CA ASP A 74 -2.54 -17.71 3.03
C ASP A 74 -1.10 -17.55 2.52
N ASN A 75 -0.16 -18.15 3.27
CA ASN A 75 1.28 -18.07 3.04
C ASN A 75 1.78 -19.21 2.15
N ASP A 76 0.91 -19.87 1.39
CA ASP A 76 1.34 -20.83 0.38
C ASP A 76 2.14 -20.11 -0.72
N VAL A 77 3.45 -20.00 -0.50
CA VAL A 77 4.41 -19.40 -1.43
C VAL A 77 5.07 -20.50 -2.25
N LEU A 78 4.73 -20.51 -3.55
CA LEU A 78 5.37 -21.36 -4.55
C LEU A 78 6.54 -20.61 -5.21
N LEU A 79 7.75 -21.18 -5.12
CA LEU A 79 8.91 -20.73 -5.90
C LEU A 79 9.12 -21.68 -7.08
N GLY A 80 8.36 -21.47 -8.15
CA GLY A 80 8.29 -22.42 -9.26
C GLY A 80 7.62 -23.72 -8.81
N ASP A 81 8.30 -24.86 -8.99
CA ASP A 81 7.81 -26.18 -8.54
C ASP A 81 8.21 -26.49 -7.08
N ILE A 82 8.88 -25.56 -6.39
CA ILE A 82 9.36 -25.77 -5.03
C ILE A 82 8.31 -25.26 -4.05
N HIS A 83 7.73 -26.18 -3.28
CA HIS A 83 7.02 -25.85 -2.06
C HIS A 83 8.04 -25.54 -0.97
N LEU A 84 8.03 -24.28 -0.52
CA LEU A 84 8.75 -23.91 0.70
C LEU A 84 8.12 -24.63 1.89
N ASP A 85 8.93 -24.96 2.88
CA ASP A 85 8.37 -25.33 4.17
C ASP A 85 7.66 -24.11 4.78
N ARG A 86 6.82 -24.37 5.78
CA ARG A 86 5.98 -23.33 6.37
C ARG A 86 6.80 -22.18 6.98
N ALA A 87 7.95 -22.46 7.58
CA ALA A 87 8.76 -21.42 8.22
C ALA A 87 9.43 -20.53 7.18
N ASP A 88 10.00 -21.12 6.14
CA ASP A 88 10.59 -20.41 5.01
C ASP A 88 9.54 -19.60 4.24
N ALA A 89 8.37 -20.18 4.02
CA ALA A 89 7.26 -19.50 3.35
C ALA A 89 6.76 -18.30 4.17
N GLU A 90 6.61 -18.45 5.50
CA GLU A 90 6.22 -17.35 6.38
C GLU A 90 7.28 -16.24 6.43
N MET A 91 8.57 -16.59 6.49
CA MET A 91 9.67 -15.63 6.47
C MET A 91 9.71 -14.85 5.15
N LEU A 92 9.70 -15.56 4.02
CA LEU A 92 9.70 -14.94 2.69
C LEU A 92 8.47 -14.04 2.50
N SER A 93 7.30 -14.48 2.98
CA SER A 93 6.07 -13.70 2.92
C SER A 93 6.23 -12.35 3.63
N ARG A 94 6.82 -12.35 4.83
CA ARG A 94 7.05 -11.11 5.61
C ARG A 94 8.06 -10.20 4.92
N GLU A 95 9.14 -10.74 4.35
CA GLU A 95 10.13 -9.95 3.61
C GLU A 95 9.52 -9.28 2.36
N LEU A 96 8.72 -10.01 1.59
CA LEU A 96 7.99 -9.45 0.44
C LEU A 96 7.00 -8.36 0.86
N MET A 97 6.28 -8.57 1.97
CA MET A 97 5.40 -7.55 2.54
C MET A 97 6.19 -6.30 2.96
N THR A 98 7.31 -6.46 3.66
CA THR A 98 8.15 -5.34 4.10
C THR A 98 8.71 -4.56 2.92
N LEU A 99 9.13 -5.25 1.85
CA LEU A 99 9.57 -4.62 0.61
C LEU A 99 8.45 -3.78 -0.01
N GLN A 100 7.25 -4.35 -0.14
CA GLN A 100 6.13 -3.69 -0.79
C GLN A 100 5.59 -2.51 0.03
N LEU A 101 5.57 -2.62 1.36
CA LEU A 101 5.30 -1.49 2.26
C LEU A 101 6.32 -0.37 2.08
N SER A 102 7.61 -0.72 1.93
CA SER A 102 8.67 0.27 1.73
C SER A 102 8.50 1.04 0.43
N HIS A 103 8.05 0.38 -0.64
CA HIS A 103 7.70 1.05 -1.88
C HIS A 103 6.49 1.97 -1.71
N PHE A 104 5.43 1.51 -1.04
CA PHE A 104 4.23 2.31 -0.87
C PHE A 104 4.44 3.52 0.08
N VAL A 105 5.32 3.41 1.08
CA VAL A 105 5.79 4.55 1.89
C VAL A 105 6.35 5.65 1.00
N ARG A 106 7.18 5.31 -0.01
CA ARG A 106 7.75 6.30 -0.94
C ARG A 106 6.67 7.03 -1.73
N VAL A 107 5.63 6.31 -2.16
CA VAL A 107 4.46 6.91 -2.83
C VAL A 107 3.78 7.94 -1.93
N MET A 108 3.54 7.59 -0.67
CA MET A 108 2.84 8.49 0.26
C MET A 108 3.70 9.67 0.71
N THR A 109 5.00 9.50 0.91
CA THR A 109 5.93 10.63 1.14
C THR A 109 5.93 11.59 -0.06
N ARG A 110 5.89 11.05 -1.29
CA ARG A 110 5.79 11.88 -2.50
C ARG A 110 4.45 12.60 -2.60
N LEU A 111 3.37 11.97 -2.16
CA LEU A 111 2.06 12.61 -2.07
C LEU A 111 2.05 13.74 -1.04
N GLU A 112 2.58 13.50 0.16
CA GLU A 112 2.67 14.51 1.22
C GLU A 112 3.48 15.73 0.77
N THR A 113 4.65 15.52 0.18
CA THR A 113 5.48 16.62 -0.36
C THR A 113 4.76 17.38 -1.46
N THR A 114 4.04 16.68 -2.34
CA THR A 114 3.23 17.33 -3.40
C THR A 114 2.08 18.15 -2.82
N LEU A 115 1.38 17.63 -1.81
CA LEU A 115 0.30 18.35 -1.12
C LEU A 115 0.81 19.57 -0.35
N SER A 116 1.97 19.44 0.30
CA SER A 116 2.61 20.53 1.04
C SER A 116 3.08 21.66 0.13
N ALA A 117 3.53 21.32 -1.09
CA ALA A 117 3.90 22.31 -2.10
C ALA A 117 2.67 22.96 -2.77
N ALA A 118 1.51 22.29 -2.78
CA ALA A 118 0.28 22.82 -3.33
C ALA A 118 -0.35 23.83 -2.36
N SER A 119 -0.19 25.12 -2.67
CA SER A 119 -0.53 26.27 -1.80
C SER A 119 -2.04 26.54 -1.62
N SER A 120 -2.90 25.54 -1.81
CA SER A 120 -4.36 25.74 -1.81
C SER A 120 -4.98 25.39 -0.46
N VAL A 121 -5.95 26.19 0.02
CA VAL A 121 -6.73 25.89 1.24
C VAL A 121 -7.40 24.50 1.18
N HIS A 122 -7.59 23.96 -0.03
CA HIS A 122 -8.28 22.70 -0.29
C HIS A 122 -7.39 21.45 -0.17
N THR A 123 -6.06 21.61 -0.03
CA THR A 123 -5.11 20.50 0.14
C THR A 123 -4.79 20.23 1.61
N VAL A 124 -5.14 21.13 2.53
CA VAL A 124 -4.91 20.99 3.98
C VAL A 124 -5.58 19.73 4.54
N GLY A 125 -6.86 19.50 4.21
CA GLY A 125 -7.57 18.31 4.68
C GLY A 125 -7.01 16.99 4.14
N TYR A 126 -6.43 16.99 2.94
CA TYR A 126 -5.75 15.80 2.41
C TYR A 126 -4.39 15.59 3.09
N GLN A 127 -3.69 16.66 3.45
CA GLN A 127 -2.39 16.59 4.07
C GLN A 127 -2.45 15.88 5.43
N ASP A 128 -3.46 16.17 6.24
CA ASP A 128 -3.62 15.51 7.55
C ASP A 128 -3.96 14.03 7.41
N ILE A 129 -4.83 13.67 6.45
CA ILE A 129 -5.14 12.27 6.13
C ILE A 129 -3.87 11.54 5.69
N VAL A 130 -3.11 12.12 4.75
CA VAL A 130 -1.88 11.49 4.22
C VAL A 130 -0.84 11.32 5.31
N ARG A 131 -0.65 12.31 6.19
CA ARG A 131 0.29 12.21 7.30
C ARG A 131 -0.11 11.12 8.29
N SER A 132 -1.40 11.06 8.66
CA SER A 132 -1.93 10.00 9.52
C SER A 132 -1.70 8.62 8.91
N LYS A 133 -2.04 8.44 7.64
CA LYS A 133 -1.88 7.17 6.93
C LYS A 133 -0.43 6.80 6.71
N LEU A 134 0.47 7.77 6.56
CA LEU A 134 1.92 7.55 6.52
C LEU A 134 2.46 7.00 7.82
N GLN A 135 2.01 7.56 8.95
CA GLN A 135 2.39 7.00 10.24
C GLN A 135 1.88 5.57 10.41
N GLU A 136 0.60 5.31 10.10
CA GLU A 136 0.05 3.94 10.18
C GLU A 136 0.82 2.93 9.32
N LEU A 137 1.27 3.35 8.13
CA LEU A 137 2.04 2.50 7.22
C LEU A 137 3.45 2.22 7.76
N HIS A 138 4.09 3.20 8.38
CA HIS A 138 5.36 3.01 9.10
C HIS A 138 5.20 2.02 10.25
N ASP A 139 4.16 2.21 11.07
CA ASP A 139 3.88 1.33 12.20
C ASP A 139 3.61 -0.11 11.73
N CYS A 140 2.88 -0.27 10.62
CA CYS A 140 2.64 -1.58 10.00
C CYS A 140 3.95 -2.24 9.55
N LYS A 141 4.82 -1.48 8.86
CA LYS A 141 6.12 -1.99 8.40
C LYS A 141 6.98 -2.46 9.57
N ASP A 142 7.05 -1.67 10.63
CA ASP A 142 7.87 -2.00 11.81
C ASP A 142 7.32 -3.22 12.55
N GLN A 143 5.99 -3.40 12.60
CA GLN A 143 5.37 -4.59 13.16
C GLN A 143 5.69 -5.85 12.35
N ILE A 144 5.55 -5.81 11.02
CA ILE A 144 5.91 -6.94 10.15
C ILE A 144 7.40 -7.29 10.27
N HIS A 145 8.27 -6.29 10.34
CA HIS A 145 9.71 -6.53 10.50
C HIS A 145 10.07 -7.16 11.85
N LYS A 146 9.47 -6.71 12.95
CA LYS A 146 9.64 -7.36 14.27
C LYS A 146 9.16 -8.80 14.26
N LEU A 147 8.06 -9.04 13.55
CA LEU A 147 7.49 -10.35 13.33
C LEU A 147 8.45 -11.25 12.52
N SER A 148 9.23 -10.74 11.57
CA SER A 148 10.27 -11.51 10.87
C SER A 148 11.44 -11.92 11.76
N LEU A 149 11.79 -11.11 12.76
CA LEU A 149 12.93 -11.35 13.66
C LEU A 149 12.61 -12.30 14.83
N SER A 150 11.34 -12.64 15.01
CA SER A 150 10.85 -13.43 16.16
C SER A 150 10.50 -14.88 15.81
N GLY A 151 10.65 -15.29 14.55
CA GLY A 151 10.48 -16.66 14.07
C GLY A 151 11.84 -17.32 13.84
#